data_AF-A0A2V8YPU4-F1
#
_entry.id   AF-A0A2V8YPU4-F1
#
_cell.length_a   1.000
_cell.length_b   1.000
_cell.length_c   1.000
_cell.angle_alpha   90.00
_cell.angle_beta   90.00
_cell.angle_gamma   90.00
#
_symmetry.space_group_name_H-M   'P 1'
#
loop_
_entity.id
_entity.type
_entity.pdbx_description
1 polymer ?
#
loop_
_entity_poly.entity_id
_entity_poly.type
_entity_poly.pdbx_seq_one_letter_code
_entity_poly.pdbx_strand_id
1 'polypeptide(L)'
;MATSARLTESLMVDTLMNYLVSMARTVESAMNRALDAIVSLDHPRTAALPGEVFLLEPRINEMEIVIDEQAIRLLRLGSLPEEELRLIVAALKLNNDLERIGDLAVNLAEGVVSLRQMPDAQIPEELAPMASAVRTMVSQSLGALISRSVEMATTVLESDDVVDRYRDRIFERQLKRMTGEPQVVAPCFQFVLATRHLERIADHATNIAEVTIFWVRGLDVRHGRGLGGLRESNVTKNSPGLDSDVTPGGHTDHLIFT
;
A
#
# COMPACT_ATOMS: atom_id res chain seq x y z
N MET A 1 2.34 -41.02 -5.96
CA MET A 1 1.91 -39.96 -6.91
C MET A 1 1.29 -38.76 -6.18
N ALA A 2 0.31 -38.94 -5.28
CA ALA A 2 -0.32 -37.84 -4.52
C ALA A 2 0.67 -36.96 -3.71
N THR A 3 1.66 -37.56 -3.05
CA THR A 3 2.68 -36.82 -2.28
C THR A 3 3.59 -35.96 -3.16
N SER A 4 3.86 -36.38 -4.40
CA SER A 4 4.69 -35.63 -5.34
C SER A 4 3.93 -34.45 -5.95
N ALA A 5 2.64 -34.61 -6.23
CA ALA A 5 1.78 -33.54 -6.73
C ALA A 5 1.66 -32.40 -5.71
N ARG A 6 1.41 -32.76 -4.44
CA ARG A 6 1.35 -31.79 -3.33
C ARG A 6 2.67 -31.05 -3.10
N LEU A 7 3.81 -31.73 -3.28
CA LEU A 7 5.13 -31.10 -3.20
C LEU A 7 5.29 -30.06 -4.33
N THR A 8 4.86 -30.39 -5.55
CA THR A 8 4.91 -29.47 -6.70
C THR A 8 4.01 -28.26 -6.49
N GLU A 9 2.79 -28.44 -5.96
CA GLU A 9 1.86 -27.36 -5.62
C GLU A 9 2.47 -26.40 -4.60
N SER A 10 3.02 -26.93 -3.50
CA SER A 10 3.69 -26.14 -2.46
C SER A 10 4.84 -25.31 -3.04
N LEU A 11 5.68 -25.90 -3.89
CA LEU A 11 6.79 -25.19 -4.53
C LEU A 11 6.31 -24.07 -5.45
N MET A 12 5.18 -24.26 -6.14
CA MET A 12 4.61 -23.23 -7.00
C MET A 12 4.03 -22.05 -6.19
N VAL A 13 3.40 -22.32 -5.05
CA VAL A 13 2.93 -21.30 -4.11
C VAL A 13 4.10 -20.50 -3.53
N ASP A 14 5.16 -21.19 -3.09
CA ASP A 14 6.38 -20.53 -2.59
C ASP A 14 7.04 -19.67 -3.69
N THR A 15 7.02 -20.16 -4.93
CA THR A 15 7.53 -19.42 -6.09
C THR A 15 6.73 -18.14 -6.33
N LEU A 16 5.39 -18.19 -6.30
CA LEU A 16 4.54 -17.00 -6.41
C LEU A 16 4.87 -15.97 -5.31
N MET A 17 5.00 -16.42 -4.06
CA MET A 17 5.37 -15.55 -2.95
C MET A 17 6.75 -14.90 -3.15
N ASN A 18 7.73 -15.66 -3.62
CA ASN A 18 9.07 -15.13 -3.87
C ASN A 18 9.07 -14.06 -4.98
N TYR A 19 8.29 -14.25 -6.04
CA TYR A 19 8.12 -13.23 -7.08
C TYR A 19 7.47 -11.96 -6.52
N LEU A 20 6.39 -12.11 -5.75
CA LEU A 20 5.68 -10.99 -5.14
C LEU A 20 6.60 -10.17 -4.21
N VAL A 21 7.40 -10.85 -3.37
CA VAL A 21 8.38 -10.19 -2.49
C VAL A 21 9.51 -9.52 -3.29
N SER A 22 9.95 -10.13 -4.40
CA SER A 22 10.95 -9.52 -5.29
C SER A 22 10.43 -8.25 -5.95
N MET A 23 9.18 -8.26 -6.43
CA MET A 23 8.54 -7.07 -7.00
C MET A 23 8.38 -5.98 -5.93
N ALA A 24 7.85 -6.34 -4.76
CA ALA A 24 7.70 -5.43 -3.62
C ALA A 24 8.99 -4.67 -3.28
N ARG A 25 10.12 -5.38 -3.16
CA ARG A 25 11.43 -4.76 -2.89
C ARG A 25 11.91 -3.86 -4.02
N THR A 26 11.62 -4.22 -5.26
CA THR A 26 12.01 -3.43 -6.43
C THR A 26 11.20 -2.14 -6.51
N VAL A 27 9.89 -2.23 -6.27
CA VAL A 27 8.97 -1.09 -6.18
C VAL A 27 9.33 -0.17 -5.01
N GLU A 28 9.60 -0.72 -3.82
CA GLU A 28 10.05 0.07 -2.66
C GLU A 28 11.35 0.82 -2.96
N SER A 29 12.30 0.18 -3.65
CA SER A 29 13.54 0.81 -4.11
C SER A 29 13.28 1.95 -5.10
N ALA A 30 12.44 1.73 -6.12
CA ALA A 30 12.08 2.76 -7.10
C ALA A 30 11.40 3.97 -6.44
N MET A 31 10.41 3.71 -5.57
CA MET A 31 9.75 4.75 -4.79
C MET A 31 10.75 5.54 -3.94
N ASN A 32 11.59 4.85 -3.16
CA ASN A 32 12.57 5.52 -2.29
C ASN A 32 13.53 6.43 -3.06
N ARG A 33 13.97 6.01 -4.24
CA ARG A 33 14.80 6.83 -5.13
C ARG A 33 14.07 8.07 -5.61
N ALA A 34 12.80 7.94 -6.02
CA ALA A 34 11.97 9.07 -6.42
C ALA A 34 11.74 10.06 -5.26
N LEU A 35 11.46 9.55 -4.05
CA LEU A 35 11.30 10.36 -2.84
C LEU A 35 12.57 11.13 -2.49
N ASP A 36 13.73 10.45 -2.50
CA ASP A 36 15.01 11.09 -2.22
C ASP A 36 15.33 12.17 -3.26
N ALA A 37 15.00 11.91 -4.53
CA ALA A 37 15.21 12.83 -5.63
C ALA A 37 14.38 14.12 -5.50
N ILE A 38 13.12 14.04 -5.07
CA ILE A 38 12.26 15.22 -4.93
C ILE A 38 12.51 15.99 -3.63
N VAL A 39 12.80 15.30 -2.52
CA VAL A 39 13.07 15.94 -1.22
C VAL A 39 14.41 16.68 -1.23
N SER A 40 15.38 16.20 -2.00
CA SER A 40 16.70 16.81 -2.14
C SER A 40 16.97 17.22 -3.58
N LEU A 41 16.07 18.01 -4.17
CA LEU A 41 16.03 18.37 -5.60
C LEU A 41 17.39 18.84 -6.14
N ASP A 42 18.05 19.75 -5.42
CA ASP A 42 19.30 20.41 -5.84
C ASP A 42 20.57 19.70 -5.35
N HIS A 43 20.44 18.59 -4.61
CA HIS A 43 21.58 17.93 -4.01
C HIS A 43 22.32 17.07 -5.07
N PRO A 44 23.63 17.25 -5.32
CA PRO A 44 24.34 16.52 -6.39
C PRO A 44 24.24 14.99 -6.30
N ARG A 45 24.25 14.43 -5.08
CA ARG A 45 24.05 12.99 -4.82
C ARG A 45 22.72 12.42 -5.33
N THR A 46 21.68 13.23 -5.52
CA THR A 46 20.38 12.75 -6.02
C THR A 46 20.23 12.92 -7.53
N ALA A 47 21.26 13.43 -8.21
CA ALA A 47 21.19 13.76 -9.64
C ALA A 47 20.79 12.56 -10.50
N ALA A 48 21.35 11.39 -10.22
CA ALA A 48 21.13 10.15 -10.98
C ALA A 48 19.82 9.41 -10.65
N LEU A 49 19.18 9.72 -9.51
CA LEU A 49 18.08 8.93 -8.98
C LEU A 49 16.86 8.82 -9.91
N PRO A 50 16.42 9.87 -10.63
CA PRO A 50 15.32 9.72 -11.60
C PRO A 50 15.64 8.70 -12.70
N GLY A 51 16.86 8.73 -13.25
CA GLY A 51 17.29 7.76 -14.26
C GLY A 51 17.33 6.34 -13.71
N GLU A 52 17.75 6.18 -12.46
CA GLU A 52 17.70 4.90 -11.76
C GLU A 52 16.29 4.36 -11.52
N VAL A 53 15.27 5.22 -11.42
CA VAL A 53 13.85 4.82 -11.35
C VAL A 53 13.39 4.29 -12.71
N PHE A 54 13.68 5.02 -13.80
CA PHE A 54 13.31 4.62 -15.16
C PHE A 54 13.93 3.28 -15.58
N LEU A 55 15.12 2.95 -15.06
CA LEU A 55 15.76 1.65 -15.30
C LEU A 55 15.07 0.48 -14.56
N LEU A 56 14.32 0.75 -13.50
CA LEU A 56 13.60 -0.28 -12.74
C LEU A 56 12.20 -0.57 -13.31
N GLU A 57 11.58 0.39 -13.99
CA GLU A 57 10.22 0.29 -14.53
C GLU A 57 10.02 -0.95 -15.43
N PRO A 58 10.84 -1.22 -16.47
CA PRO A 58 10.64 -2.39 -17.32
C PRO A 58 10.68 -3.70 -16.53
N ARG A 59 11.53 -3.76 -15.50
CA ARG A 59 11.66 -4.93 -14.64
C ARG A 59 10.40 -5.12 -13.78
N ILE A 60 9.79 -4.05 -13.29
CA ILE A 60 8.54 -4.10 -12.52
C ILE A 60 7.42 -4.68 -13.41
N ASN A 61 7.30 -4.18 -14.64
CA ASN A 61 6.31 -4.65 -15.62
C ASN A 61 6.52 -6.13 -16.00
N GLU A 62 7.77 -6.57 -16.16
CA GLU A 62 8.07 -7.99 -16.39
C GLU A 62 7.68 -8.87 -15.19
N MET A 63 7.95 -8.42 -13.96
CA MET A 63 7.56 -9.16 -12.75
C MET A 63 6.04 -9.24 -12.61
N GLU A 64 5.31 -8.18 -12.97
CA GLU A 64 3.85 -8.16 -12.98
C GLU A 64 3.29 -9.30 -13.84
N ILE A 65 3.74 -9.39 -15.10
CA ILE A 65 3.32 -10.44 -16.04
C ILE A 65 3.62 -11.84 -15.48
N VAL A 66 4.82 -12.03 -14.93
CA VAL A 66 5.23 -13.34 -14.38
C VAL A 66 4.36 -13.73 -13.19
N ILE A 67 4.03 -12.80 -12.30
CA ILE A 67 3.16 -13.05 -11.14
C ILE A 67 1.77 -13.46 -11.59
N ASP A 68 1.18 -12.74 -12.55
CA ASP A 68 -0.14 -13.06 -13.10
C ASP A 68 -0.18 -14.45 -13.74
N GLU A 69 0.83 -14.80 -14.54
CA GLU A 69 0.95 -16.11 -15.16
C GLU A 69 1.05 -17.24 -14.13
N GLN A 70 1.86 -17.06 -13.08
CA GLN A 70 1.98 -18.06 -12.00
C GLN A 70 0.67 -18.21 -11.22
N ALA A 71 0.00 -17.09 -10.91
CA ALA A 71 -1.29 -17.11 -10.23
C ALA A 71 -2.36 -17.85 -11.05
N ILE A 72 -2.47 -17.56 -12.36
CA ILE A 72 -3.40 -18.27 -13.27
C ILE A 72 -3.06 -19.76 -13.33
N ARG A 73 -1.77 -20.11 -13.39
CA ARG A 73 -1.33 -21.51 -13.44
C ARG A 73 -1.72 -22.28 -12.17
N LEU A 74 -1.58 -21.67 -11.00
CA LEU A 74 -2.01 -22.25 -9.73
C LEU A 74 -3.53 -22.44 -9.68
N LEU A 75 -4.32 -21.45 -10.13
CA LEU A 75 -5.79 -21.57 -10.18
C LEU A 75 -6.27 -22.73 -11.05
N ARG A 76 -5.54 -23.06 -12.13
CA ARG A 76 -5.88 -24.19 -13.02
C ARG A 76 -5.72 -25.56 -12.36
N LEU A 77 -4.96 -25.68 -11.26
CA LEU A 77 -4.77 -26.96 -10.56
C LEU A 77 -6.03 -27.41 -9.81
N GLY A 78 -6.93 -26.49 -9.46
CA GLY A 78 -8.30 -26.76 -8.97
C GLY A 78 -8.43 -27.42 -7.59
N SER A 79 -7.33 -27.79 -6.93
CA SER A 79 -7.34 -28.59 -5.69
C SER A 79 -6.51 -27.97 -4.55
N LEU A 80 -6.53 -26.64 -4.41
CA LEU A 80 -5.76 -25.93 -3.39
C LEU A 80 -6.60 -25.68 -2.11
N PRO A 81 -5.99 -25.74 -0.92
CA PRO A 81 -6.59 -25.28 0.33
C PRO A 81 -7.11 -23.83 0.24
N GLU A 82 -8.12 -23.51 1.04
CA GLU A 82 -8.74 -22.18 1.04
C GLU A 82 -7.74 -21.04 1.31
N GLU A 83 -6.79 -21.23 2.23
CA GLU A 83 -5.74 -20.23 2.51
C GLU A 83 -4.86 -19.96 1.29
N GLU A 84 -4.53 -20.98 0.51
CA GLU A 84 -3.74 -20.85 -0.71
C GLU A 84 -4.56 -20.19 -1.84
N LEU A 85 -5.86 -20.45 -1.92
CA LEU A 85 -6.75 -19.72 -2.82
C LEU A 85 -6.83 -18.23 -2.44
N ARG A 86 -6.94 -17.91 -1.15
CA ARG A 86 -6.88 -16.51 -0.67
C ARG A 86 -5.54 -15.87 -1.01
N LEU A 87 -4.43 -16.60 -0.85
CA LEU A 87 -3.11 -16.13 -1.24
C LEU A 87 -3.04 -15.78 -2.72
N ILE A 88 -3.54 -16.65 -3.61
CA ILE A 88 -3.47 -16.39 -5.05
C ILE A 88 -4.31 -15.16 -5.44
N VAL A 89 -5.50 -15.03 -4.86
CA VAL A 89 -6.35 -13.84 -5.05
C VAL A 89 -5.68 -12.59 -4.50
N ALA A 90 -5.04 -12.68 -3.32
CA ALA A 90 -4.29 -11.60 -2.73
C ALA A 90 -3.10 -11.21 -3.61
N ALA A 91 -2.34 -12.17 -4.12
CA ALA A 91 -1.20 -11.95 -4.99
C ALA A 91 -1.58 -11.15 -6.24
N LEU A 92 -2.68 -11.50 -6.92
CA LEU A 92 -3.16 -10.75 -8.09
C LEU A 92 -3.52 -9.29 -7.76
N LYS A 93 -4.17 -9.05 -6.61
CA LYS A 93 -4.52 -7.69 -6.17
C LYS A 93 -3.27 -6.88 -5.81
N LEU A 94 -2.40 -7.47 -5.01
CA LEU A 94 -1.14 -6.88 -4.58
C LEU A 94 -0.22 -6.60 -5.77
N ASN A 95 -0.22 -7.45 -6.79
CA ASN A 95 0.55 -7.26 -8.02
C ASN A 95 0.19 -5.92 -8.69
N ASN A 96 -1.12 -5.67 -8.87
CA ASN A 96 -1.61 -4.41 -9.40
C ASN A 96 -1.28 -3.21 -8.49
N ASP A 97 -1.48 -3.31 -7.16
CA ASP A 97 -1.11 -2.20 -6.26
C ASP A 97 0.40 -1.88 -6.29
N LEU A 98 1.26 -2.90 -6.42
CA LEU A 98 2.71 -2.75 -6.55
C LEU A 98 3.10 -2.09 -7.88
N GLU A 99 2.50 -2.50 -9.00
CA GLU A 99 2.70 -1.86 -10.31
C GLU A 99 2.33 -0.37 -10.24
N ARG A 100 1.18 -0.05 -9.64
CA ARG A 100 0.73 1.34 -9.49
C ARG A 100 1.67 2.21 -8.67
N ILE A 101 2.27 1.67 -7.60
CA ILE A 101 3.30 2.40 -6.85
C ILE A 101 4.55 2.62 -7.73
N GLY A 102 4.93 1.64 -8.54
CA GLY A 102 6.01 1.75 -9.52
C GLY A 102 5.76 2.88 -10.52
N ASP A 103 4.58 2.91 -11.15
CA ASP A 103 4.14 3.98 -12.06
C ASP A 103 4.18 5.35 -11.40
N LEU A 104 3.67 5.46 -10.17
CA LEU A 104 3.66 6.74 -9.44
C LEU A 104 5.09 7.19 -9.09
N ALA A 105 6.01 6.26 -8.83
CA ALA A 105 7.43 6.58 -8.66
C ALA A 105 8.07 7.11 -9.96
N VAL A 106 7.70 6.55 -11.12
CA VAL A 106 8.13 7.06 -12.44
C VAL A 106 7.60 8.48 -12.66
N ASN A 107 6.31 8.72 -12.44
CA ASN A 107 5.70 10.05 -12.56
C ASN A 107 6.39 11.08 -11.63
N LEU A 108 6.73 10.70 -10.40
CA LEU A 108 7.52 11.54 -9.50
C LEU A 108 8.92 11.83 -10.05
N ALA A 109 9.60 10.82 -10.58
CA ALA A 109 10.93 10.99 -11.18
C ALA A 109 10.91 11.92 -12.41
N GLU A 110 9.89 11.83 -13.27
CA GLU A 110 9.67 12.76 -14.39
C GLU A 110 9.41 14.19 -13.90
N GLY A 111 8.60 14.33 -12.84
CA GLY A 111 8.37 15.60 -12.16
C GLY A 111 9.67 16.22 -11.63
N VAL A 112 10.55 15.41 -11.04
CA VAL A 112 11.89 15.85 -10.57
C VAL A 112 12.75 16.34 -11.73
N VAL A 113 12.81 15.61 -12.84
CA VAL A 113 13.57 16.05 -14.03
C VAL A 113 13.06 17.39 -14.53
N SER A 114 11.74 17.57 -14.56
CA SER A 114 11.10 18.82 -14.97
C SER A 114 11.40 19.97 -14.00
N LEU A 115 11.25 19.74 -12.69
CA LEU A 115 11.52 20.71 -11.63
C LEU A 115 12.95 21.25 -11.66
N ARG A 116 13.95 20.40 -11.91
CA ARG A 116 15.36 20.81 -12.00
C ARG A 116 15.67 21.78 -13.14
N GLN A 117 14.79 21.85 -14.15
CA GLN A 117 14.92 22.79 -15.27
C GLN A 117 14.15 24.09 -15.01
N MET A 118 13.33 24.15 -13.97
CA MET A 118 12.51 25.31 -13.65
C MET A 118 13.27 26.25 -12.70
N PRO A 119 13.36 27.55 -13.03
CA PRO A 119 13.87 28.53 -12.07
C PRO A 119 12.94 28.64 -10.86
N ASP A 120 13.49 29.03 -9.71
CA ASP A 120 12.74 29.30 -8.47
C ASP A 120 11.91 28.13 -7.93
N ALA A 121 12.33 26.89 -8.23
CA ALA A 121 11.76 25.65 -7.70
C ALA A 121 12.05 25.46 -6.19
N GLN A 122 11.34 26.21 -5.35
CA GLN A 122 11.46 26.11 -3.90
C GLN A 122 10.63 24.96 -3.35
N ILE A 123 11.31 23.99 -2.73
CA ILE A 123 10.70 22.82 -2.10
C ILE A 123 9.80 23.25 -0.93
N PRO A 124 8.53 22.81 -0.88
CA PRO A 124 7.68 23.02 0.30
C PRO A 124 8.26 22.34 1.55
N GLU A 125 8.25 23.04 2.69
CA GLU A 125 8.80 22.53 3.97
C GLU A 125 8.10 21.24 4.42
N GLU A 126 6.82 21.10 4.10
CA GLU A 126 5.99 19.94 4.41
C GLU A 126 6.26 18.73 3.50
N LEU A 127 7.00 18.87 2.40
CA LEU A 127 7.23 17.78 1.45
C LEU A 127 8.09 16.68 2.06
N ALA A 128 9.15 17.04 2.78
CA ALA A 128 10.03 16.07 3.44
C ALA A 128 9.30 15.21 4.50
N PRO A 129 8.52 15.78 5.44
CA PRO A 129 7.76 14.97 6.38
C PRO A 129 6.64 14.16 5.71
N MET A 130 6.01 14.67 4.64
CA MET A 130 5.05 13.87 3.83
C MET A 130 5.72 12.65 3.22
N ALA A 131 6.88 12.84 2.55
CA ALA A 131 7.64 11.75 1.95
C ALA A 131 8.09 10.71 3.00
N SER A 132 8.44 11.14 4.21
CA SER A 132 8.76 10.26 5.32
C SER A 132 7.55 9.44 5.79
N ALA A 133 6.36 10.03 5.84
CA ALA A 133 5.13 9.34 6.19
C ALA A 133 4.78 8.26 5.14
N VAL A 134 4.78 8.62 3.85
CA VAL A 134 4.55 7.68 2.74
C VAL A 134 5.54 6.52 2.77
N ARG A 135 6.84 6.82 2.97
CA ARG A 135 7.88 5.78 3.09
C ARG A 135 7.59 4.81 4.23
N THR A 136 7.15 5.33 5.36
CA THR A 136 6.82 4.51 6.54
C THR A 136 5.62 3.62 6.26
N MET A 137 4.54 4.17 5.67
CA MET A 137 3.34 3.41 5.32
C MET A 137 3.64 2.27 4.35
N VAL A 138 4.40 2.53 3.27
CA VAL A 138 4.80 1.51 2.30
C VAL A 138 5.70 0.46 2.93
N SER A 139 6.72 0.87 3.70
CA SER A 139 7.63 -0.09 4.32
C SER A 139 6.91 -0.98 5.35
N GLN A 140 5.97 -0.42 6.11
CA GLN A 140 5.14 -1.18 7.05
C GLN A 140 4.15 -2.10 6.34
N SER A 141 3.52 -1.68 5.24
CA SER A 141 2.57 -2.52 4.50
C SER A 141 3.27 -3.69 3.83
N LEU A 142 4.45 -3.47 3.24
CA LEU A 142 5.28 -4.54 2.69
C LEU A 142 5.86 -5.45 3.79
N GLY A 143 6.25 -4.88 4.93
CA GLY A 143 6.66 -5.64 6.11
C GLY A 143 5.54 -6.53 6.64
N ALA A 144 4.30 -6.03 6.67
CA ALA A 144 3.12 -6.79 7.04
C ALA A 144 2.86 -7.95 6.06
N LEU A 145 2.97 -7.70 4.75
CA LEU A 145 2.85 -8.71 3.71
C LEU A 145 3.88 -9.85 3.88
N ILE A 146 5.16 -9.49 4.03
CA ILE A 146 6.27 -10.45 4.14
C ILE A 146 6.16 -11.28 5.42
N SER A 147 5.85 -10.64 6.55
CA SER A 147 5.75 -11.28 7.85
C SER A 147 4.38 -11.91 8.14
N ARG A 148 3.39 -11.69 7.26
CA ARG A 148 1.97 -12.03 7.47
C ARG A 148 1.39 -11.43 8.76
N SER A 149 1.87 -10.25 9.16
CA SER A 149 1.44 -9.58 10.40
C SER A 149 0.21 -8.72 10.17
N VAL A 150 -0.88 -9.11 10.84
CA VAL A 150 -2.14 -8.36 10.86
C VAL A 150 -2.01 -7.09 11.70
N GLU A 151 -1.17 -7.11 12.73
CA GLU A 151 -0.91 -5.99 13.63
C GLU A 151 -0.19 -4.86 12.89
N MET A 152 0.85 -5.19 12.11
CA MET A 152 1.53 -4.22 11.25
C MET A 152 0.58 -3.66 10.19
N ALA A 153 -0.21 -4.51 9.54
CA ALA A 153 -1.20 -4.07 8.55
C ALA A 153 -2.21 -3.10 9.18
N THR A 154 -2.73 -3.41 10.38
CA THR A 154 -3.67 -2.53 11.10
C THR A 154 -3.05 -1.16 11.41
N THR A 155 -1.76 -1.12 11.77
CA THR A 155 -1.04 0.13 12.04
C THR A 155 -0.96 1.03 10.81
N VAL A 156 -0.84 0.45 9.61
CA VAL A 156 -0.86 1.21 8.34
C VAL A 156 -2.23 1.87 8.15
N LEU A 157 -3.32 1.12 8.36
CA LEU A 157 -4.69 1.64 8.21
C LEU A 157 -4.99 2.81 9.17
N GLU A 158 -4.38 2.82 10.36
CA GLU A 158 -4.51 3.90 11.34
C GLU A 158 -3.69 5.16 11.00
N SER A 159 -2.78 5.08 10.01
CA SER A 159 -1.83 6.14 9.67
C SER A 159 -2.22 6.96 8.43
N ASP A 160 -3.32 6.60 7.75
CA ASP A 160 -3.73 7.14 6.44
C ASP A 160 -3.93 8.67 6.43
N ASP A 161 -4.62 9.21 7.43
CA ASP A 161 -4.93 10.64 7.58
C ASP A 161 -3.68 11.56 7.68
N VAL A 162 -2.50 11.01 7.90
CA VAL A 162 -1.26 11.80 8.02
C VAL A 162 -0.87 12.41 6.67
N VAL A 163 -0.96 11.64 5.59
CA VAL A 163 -0.51 12.06 4.25
C VAL A 163 -1.42 13.13 3.67
N ASP A 164 -2.74 12.96 3.84
CA ASP A 164 -3.76 13.93 3.43
C ASP A 164 -3.56 15.30 4.04
N ARG A 165 -3.27 15.36 5.34
CA ARG A 165 -3.02 16.62 6.04
C ARG A 165 -1.81 17.37 5.50
N TYR A 166 -0.76 16.67 5.07
CA TYR A 166 0.38 17.32 4.43
C TYR A 166 0.07 17.78 3.02
N ARG A 167 -0.65 16.96 2.24
CA ARG A 167 -1.10 17.31 0.89
C ARG A 167 -1.92 18.60 0.89
N ASP A 168 -2.88 18.73 1.80
CA ASP A 168 -3.72 19.93 1.92
C ASP A 168 -2.90 21.18 2.29
N ARG A 169 -1.96 21.06 3.25
CA ARG A 169 -1.07 22.16 3.63
C ARG A 169 -0.17 22.62 2.48
N ILE A 170 0.40 21.68 1.74
CA ILE A 170 1.24 22.00 0.58
C ILE A 170 0.40 22.66 -0.50
N PHE A 171 -0.80 22.15 -0.77
CA PHE A 171 -1.73 22.73 -1.74
C PHE A 171 -2.06 24.19 -1.40
N GLU A 172 -2.48 24.47 -0.16
CA GLU A 172 -2.79 25.83 0.29
C GLU A 172 -1.59 26.77 0.17
N ARG A 173 -0.40 26.31 0.60
CA ARG A 173 0.85 27.09 0.53
C ARG A 173 1.22 27.40 -0.92
N GLN A 174 1.19 26.41 -1.81
CA GLN A 174 1.50 26.63 -3.22
C GLN A 174 0.45 27.52 -3.90
N LEU A 175 -0.83 27.35 -3.61
CA LEU A 175 -1.89 28.20 -4.16
C LEU A 175 -1.69 29.68 -3.79
N LYS A 176 -1.32 29.95 -2.54
CA LYS A 176 -1.00 31.31 -2.09
C LYS A 176 0.20 31.89 -2.83
N ARG A 177 1.26 31.09 -3.03
CA ARG A 177 2.45 31.51 -3.80
C ARG A 177 2.11 31.83 -5.25
N MET A 178 1.36 30.95 -5.92
CA MET A 178 0.93 31.14 -7.31
C MET A 178 0.09 32.41 -7.51
N THR A 179 -0.71 32.78 -6.50
CA THR A 179 -1.53 34.01 -6.55
C THR A 179 -0.68 35.27 -6.36
N GLY A 180 0.41 35.20 -5.59
CA GLY A 180 1.30 36.34 -5.35
C GLY A 180 2.38 36.53 -6.42
N GLU A 181 2.83 35.44 -7.05
CA GLU A 181 4.00 35.40 -7.93
C GLU A 181 3.73 34.55 -9.19
N PRO A 182 3.27 35.15 -10.30
CA PRO A 182 2.93 34.40 -11.52
C PRO A 182 4.09 33.59 -12.11
N GLN A 183 5.34 34.02 -11.89
CA GLN A 183 6.54 33.34 -12.38
C GLN A 183 6.79 31.97 -11.74
N VAL A 184 6.26 31.71 -10.53
CA VAL A 184 6.46 30.43 -9.84
C VAL A 184 5.33 29.43 -10.08
N VAL A 185 4.35 29.75 -10.93
CA VAL A 185 3.18 28.89 -11.18
C VAL A 185 3.59 27.49 -11.63
N ALA A 186 4.52 27.40 -12.58
CA ALA A 186 4.99 26.10 -13.10
C ALA A 186 5.62 25.21 -12.01
N PRO A 187 6.65 25.64 -11.25
CA PRO A 187 7.23 24.80 -10.20
C PRO A 187 6.26 24.54 -9.05
N CYS A 188 5.41 25.51 -8.67
CA CYS A 188 4.38 25.30 -7.64
C CYS A 188 3.40 24.19 -8.05
N PHE A 189 2.96 24.21 -9.30
CA PHE A 189 2.04 23.19 -9.83
C PHE A 189 2.68 21.80 -9.88
N GLN A 190 3.97 21.71 -10.24
CA GLN A 190 4.71 20.44 -10.18
C GLN A 190 4.77 19.87 -8.76
N PHE A 191 4.98 20.71 -7.73
CA PHE A 191 4.91 20.24 -6.34
C PHE A 191 3.50 19.78 -5.95
N VAL A 192 2.44 20.45 -6.41
CA VAL A 192 1.06 19.99 -6.18
C VAL A 192 0.84 18.61 -6.81
N LEU A 193 1.27 18.39 -8.06
CA LEU A 193 1.20 17.07 -8.70
C LEU A 193 1.98 16.02 -7.92
N ALA A 194 3.18 16.34 -7.46
CA ALA A 194 3.98 15.44 -6.64
C ALA A 194 3.24 15.02 -5.36
N THR A 195 2.60 15.95 -4.65
CA THR A 195 1.82 15.59 -3.45
C THR A 195 0.65 14.65 -3.76
N ARG A 196 0.01 14.80 -4.92
CA ARG A 196 -1.04 13.89 -5.36
C ARG A 196 -0.49 12.49 -5.66
N HIS A 197 0.69 12.39 -6.25
CA HIS A 197 1.33 11.09 -6.45
C HIS A 197 1.68 10.43 -5.11
N LEU A 198 2.17 11.20 -4.14
CA LEU A 198 2.48 10.72 -2.78
C LEU A 198 1.26 10.23 -2.02
N GLU A 199 0.13 10.95 -2.10
CA GLU A 199 -1.16 10.51 -1.54
C GLU A 199 -1.59 9.17 -2.17
N ARG A 200 -1.61 9.06 -3.50
CA ARG A 200 -1.96 7.80 -4.16
C ARG A 200 -1.05 6.63 -3.80
N ILE A 201 0.24 6.87 -3.55
CA ILE A 201 1.15 5.82 -3.06
C ILE A 201 0.74 5.37 -1.65
N ALA A 202 0.33 6.30 -0.79
CA ALA A 202 -0.19 5.99 0.53
C ALA A 202 -1.48 5.16 0.45
N ASP A 203 -2.41 5.51 -0.45
CA ASP A 203 -3.63 4.73 -0.69
C ASP A 203 -3.31 3.28 -1.09
N HIS A 204 -2.34 3.08 -1.99
CA HIS A 204 -1.89 1.74 -2.38
C HIS A 204 -1.22 0.99 -1.21
N ALA A 205 -0.54 1.68 -0.30
CA ALA A 205 -0.02 1.07 0.92
C ALA A 205 -1.14 0.58 1.84
N THR A 206 -2.22 1.37 1.98
CA THR A 206 -3.45 1.00 2.69
C THR A 206 -4.10 -0.22 2.04
N ASN A 207 -4.25 -0.26 0.72
CA ASN A 207 -4.77 -1.43 -0.01
C ASN A 207 -3.93 -2.70 0.25
N ILE A 208 -2.60 -2.59 0.23
CA ILE A 208 -1.70 -3.71 0.52
C ILE A 208 -1.94 -4.26 1.94
N ALA A 209 -2.13 -3.38 2.92
CA ALA A 209 -2.44 -3.76 4.29
C ALA A 209 -3.81 -4.47 4.39
N GLU A 210 -4.85 -3.93 3.75
CA GLU A 210 -6.19 -4.54 3.72
C GLU A 210 -6.17 -5.93 3.08
N VAL A 211 -5.48 -6.09 1.94
CA VAL A 211 -5.36 -7.36 1.23
C VAL A 211 -4.56 -8.38 2.04
N THR A 212 -3.54 -7.93 2.78
CA THR A 212 -2.78 -8.78 3.70
C THR A 212 -3.68 -9.31 4.82
N ILE A 213 -4.52 -8.46 5.41
CA ILE A 213 -5.49 -8.89 6.45
C ILE A 213 -6.49 -9.90 5.87
N PHE A 214 -7.00 -9.65 4.66
CA PHE A 214 -7.87 -10.58 3.96
C PHE A 214 -7.20 -11.94 3.76
N TRP A 215 -5.95 -11.97 3.31
CA TRP A 215 -5.22 -13.21 3.11
C TRP A 215 -5.09 -14.01 4.42
N VAL A 216 -4.61 -13.36 5.48
CA VAL A 216 -4.26 -14.00 6.76
C VAL A 216 -5.50 -14.39 7.56
N ARG A 217 -6.52 -13.54 7.62
CA ARG A 217 -7.70 -13.74 8.49
C ARG A 217 -8.96 -14.15 7.74
N GLY A 218 -9.00 -14.02 6.41
CA GLY A 218 -10.22 -14.18 5.63
C GLY A 218 -11.23 -13.05 5.82
N LEU A 219 -10.83 -11.95 6.45
CA LEU A 219 -11.70 -10.82 6.78
C LEU A 219 -11.57 -9.72 5.73
N ASP A 220 -12.70 -9.25 5.24
CA ASP A 220 -12.76 -8.06 4.39
C ASP A 220 -12.84 -6.80 5.27
N VAL A 221 -11.72 -6.09 5.36
CA VAL A 221 -11.60 -4.89 6.20
C VAL A 221 -11.83 -3.56 5.47
N ARG A 222 -12.19 -3.63 4.19
CA ARG A 222 -12.37 -2.46 3.31
C ARG A 222 -13.47 -1.53 3.81
N HIS A 223 -13.26 -0.23 3.63
CA HIS A 223 -14.20 0.83 4.08
C HIS A 223 -14.57 0.71 5.57
N GLY A 224 -13.64 0.25 6.40
CA GLY A 224 -13.86 0.06 7.84
C GLY A 224 -14.80 -1.08 8.21
N ARG A 225 -15.22 -1.93 7.26
CA ARG A 225 -15.88 -3.21 7.57
C ARG A 225 -14.88 -4.09 8.32
N GLY A 226 -15.33 -5.03 9.14
CA GLY A 226 -14.43 -6.02 9.78
C GLY A 226 -13.41 -5.51 10.83
N LEU A 227 -13.15 -4.20 10.96
CA LEU A 227 -12.25 -3.63 11.97
C LEU A 227 -12.66 -4.00 13.41
N GLY A 228 -13.97 -4.17 13.67
CA GLY A 228 -14.48 -4.67 14.95
C GLY A 228 -14.03 -6.10 15.27
N GLY A 229 -13.95 -6.98 14.26
CA GLY A 229 -13.48 -8.36 14.40
C GLY A 229 -11.98 -8.48 14.68
N LEU A 230 -11.18 -7.49 14.26
CA LEU A 230 -9.76 -7.42 14.63
C LEU A 230 -9.59 -7.18 16.15
N ARG A 231 -10.43 -6.32 16.73
CA ARG A 231 -10.37 -5.96 18.17
C ARG A 231 -10.84 -7.08 19.10
N GLU A 232 -11.85 -7.84 18.71
CA GLU A 232 -12.39 -8.95 19.53
C GLU A 232 -11.38 -10.10 19.71
N SER A 233 -10.53 -10.35 18.71
CA SER A 233 -9.52 -11.42 18.77
C SER A 233 -8.38 -11.18 19.78
N ASN A 234 -8.20 -9.94 20.23
CA ASN A 234 -7.21 -9.57 21.26
C ASN A 234 -7.78 -9.60 22.69
N VAL A 235 -9.08 -9.86 22.88
CA VAL A 235 -9.73 -9.81 24.22
C VAL A 235 -9.93 -11.20 24.86
N THR A 236 -9.84 -12.31 24.12
CA THR A 236 -10.04 -13.65 24.72
C THR A 236 -8.74 -14.34 25.15
N LYS A 237 -8.04 -13.79 26.15
CA LYS A 237 -7.27 -14.58 27.14
C LYS A 237 -7.27 -13.84 28.48
N ASN A 238 -8.03 -14.38 29.44
CA ASN A 238 -8.18 -13.99 30.84
C ASN A 238 -9.39 -13.11 31.18
N SER A 239 -10.51 -13.78 31.48
CA SER A 239 -11.26 -13.52 32.72
C SER A 239 -12.01 -14.80 33.13
N PRO A 240 -12.02 -15.16 34.43
CA PRO A 240 -12.63 -16.40 34.92
C PRO A 240 -14.16 -16.26 34.93
N GLY A 241 -14.83 -17.42 34.85
CA GLY A 241 -16.27 -17.52 34.78
C GLY A 241 -17.00 -16.73 35.86
N LEU A 242 -18.03 -16.02 35.44
CA LEU A 242 -19.08 -15.54 36.31
C LEU A 242 -20.38 -16.18 35.85
N ASP A 243 -20.73 -17.21 36.63
CA ASP A 243 -22.05 -17.75 36.82
C ASP A 243 -23.04 -16.59 37.05
N SER A 244 -24.16 -16.55 36.33
CA SER A 244 -25.32 -15.79 36.79
C SER A 244 -26.60 -16.44 36.29
N ASP A 245 -27.18 -17.17 37.24
CA ASP A 245 -28.58 -17.41 37.52
C ASP A 245 -29.64 -17.06 36.47
N VAL A 246 -30.40 -18.11 36.19
CA VAL A 246 -31.75 -18.16 35.65
C VAL A 246 -32.70 -17.22 36.42
N THR A 247 -33.53 -16.46 35.70
CA THR A 247 -34.97 -16.38 36.03
C THR A 247 -35.83 -16.08 34.79
N PRO A 248 -37.06 -16.63 34.71
CA PRO A 248 -37.82 -16.73 33.47
C PRO A 248 -38.95 -15.70 33.35
N GLY A 249 -39.33 -15.36 32.10
CA GLY A 249 -40.66 -14.87 31.76
C GLY A 249 -40.74 -13.42 31.28
N GLY A 250 -41.20 -13.23 30.04
CA GLY A 250 -41.55 -11.94 29.49
C GLY A 250 -41.83 -11.99 27.98
N HIS A 251 -42.95 -12.59 27.59
CA HIS A 251 -43.54 -12.40 26.26
C HIS A 251 -43.90 -10.92 26.03
N THR A 252 -43.65 -10.40 24.82
CA THR A 252 -44.66 -9.70 24.01
C THR A 252 -44.18 -9.50 22.57
N ASP A 253 -45.01 -9.94 21.64
CA ASP A 253 -45.01 -9.65 20.21
C ASP A 253 -45.10 -8.15 19.91
N HIS A 254 -44.47 -7.70 18.81
CA HIS A 254 -44.99 -6.66 17.90
C HIS A 254 -44.23 -6.79 16.56
N LEU A 255 -44.81 -7.44 15.55
CA LEU A 255 -45.69 -6.89 14.50
C LEU A 255 -45.00 -5.94 13.52
N ILE A 256 -44.96 -6.45 12.29
CA ILE A 256 -44.51 -5.88 11.02
C ILE A 256 -45.52 -4.83 10.52
N PHE A 257 -45.00 -3.72 10.00
CA PHE A 257 -45.54 -2.89 8.92
C PHE A 257 -44.30 -2.35 8.17
N THR A 258 -44.12 -2.41 6.87
CA THR A 258 -45.01 -2.46 5.68
C THR A 258 -44.40 -3.33 4.59
#